data_AF-A0A7X2J1H2-F1
#
_entry.id   AF-A0A7X2J1H2-F1
#
_cell.length_a   1.000
_cell.length_b   1.000
_cell.length_c   1.000
_cell.angle_alpha   90.00
_cell.angle_beta   90.00
_cell.angle_gamma   90.00
#
_symmetry.space_group_name_H-M   'P 1'
#
loop_
_entity.id
_entity.type
_entity.pdbx_description
1 polymer ?
#
loop_
_entity_poly.entity_id
_entity_poly.type
_entity_poly.pdbx_seq_one_letter_code
_entity_poly.pdbx_strand_id
1 'polypeptide(L)'
;MDDFDFTLTEEEIKAYRSFSKNLNEQHLKGLNPLSVAKLYVQANLDQRFDVTYALYTDRQEHILWTKEENENLPDSDIENTQRIFKNIEKGEFIQTSDFEGYIKYYKDDSKSPEAMMGFSMIKNENGIWQVGFMPIQ
;
A
#
# COMPACT_ATOMS: atom_id res chain seq x y z
N MET A 1 -22.20 -2.86 12.61
CA MET A 1 -20.92 -2.33 12.12
C MET A 1 -20.20 -3.51 11.54
N ASP A 2 -19.92 -3.48 10.24
CA ASP A 2 -18.95 -4.41 9.66
C ASP A 2 -17.60 -4.07 10.29
N ASP A 3 -17.06 -4.97 11.11
CA ASP A 3 -15.75 -4.75 11.73
C ASP A 3 -14.68 -4.77 10.63
N PHE A 4 -14.05 -3.62 10.40
CA PHE A 4 -12.79 -3.53 9.67
C PHE A 4 -11.69 -4.02 10.62
N ASP A 5 -11.47 -5.34 10.62
CA ASP A 5 -10.42 -5.99 11.40
C ASP A 5 -9.10 -5.88 10.63
N PHE A 6 -8.39 -4.77 10.81
CA PHE A 6 -7.08 -4.52 10.22
C PHE A 6 -6.13 -4.09 11.32
N THR A 7 -5.03 -4.83 11.49
CA THR A 7 -4.02 -4.50 12.49
C THR A 7 -2.62 -4.73 11.95
N LEU A 8 -1.71 -3.78 12.21
CA LEU A 8 -0.29 -3.94 11.96
C LEU A 8 0.35 -4.80 13.06
N THR A 9 1.27 -5.69 12.68
CA THR A 9 2.12 -6.42 13.64
C THR A 9 3.09 -5.48 14.35
N GLU A 10 3.73 -5.90 15.44
CA GLU A 10 4.70 -5.06 16.14
C GLU A 10 5.87 -4.61 15.24
N GLU A 11 6.32 -5.48 14.34
CA GLU A 11 7.36 -5.19 13.36
C GLU A 11 6.89 -4.13 12.36
N GLU A 12 5.67 -4.29 11.83
CA GLU A 12 5.06 -3.33 10.91
C GLU A 12 4.83 -1.97 11.57
N ILE A 13 4.34 -1.94 12.82
CA ILE A 13 4.17 -0.71 13.60
C ILE A 13 5.51 0.00 13.78
N LYS A 14 6.58 -0.74 14.10
CA LYS A 14 7.92 -0.17 14.28
C LYS A 14 8.45 0.41 12.98
N ALA A 15 8.29 -0.30 11.87
CA ALA A 15 8.70 0.17 10.55
C ALA A 15 7.91 1.41 10.15
N TYR A 16 6.58 1.38 10.28
CA TYR A 16 5.68 2.51 10.00
C TYR A 16 6.04 3.76 10.80
N ARG A 17 6.26 3.62 12.11
CA ARG A 17 6.65 4.76 12.96
C ARG A 17 8.03 5.32 12.61
N SER A 18 8.96 4.47 12.19
CA SER A 18 10.31 4.90 11.82
C SER A 18 10.31 5.59 10.46
N PHE A 19 9.63 4.99 9.49
CA PHE A 19 9.39 5.55 8.16
C PHE A 19 8.65 6.88 8.23
N SER A 20 7.52 6.96 8.93
CA SER A 20 6.67 8.16 9.01
C SER A 20 7.33 9.37 9.70
N LYS A 21 8.47 9.19 10.36
CA LYS A 21 9.24 10.28 11.00
C LYS A 21 10.15 11.02 10.05
N ASN A 22 10.72 10.33 9.07
CA ASN A 22 11.75 10.90 8.18
C ASN A 22 11.64 10.49 6.72
N LEU A 23 10.59 9.72 6.37
CA LEU A 23 10.27 9.19 5.05
C LEU A 23 11.44 8.44 4.39
N ASN A 24 12.32 7.87 5.21
CA ASN A 24 13.46 7.12 4.71
C ASN A 24 13.06 5.66 4.42
N GLU A 25 13.03 5.30 3.14
CA GLU A 25 12.69 3.96 2.65
C GLU A 25 13.54 2.84 3.25
N GLN A 26 14.74 3.13 3.76
CA GLN A 26 15.59 2.11 4.39
C GLN A 26 14.91 1.47 5.61
N HIS A 27 13.94 2.14 6.24
CA HIS A 27 13.10 1.56 7.30
C HIS A 27 12.13 0.49 6.81
N LEU A 28 11.90 0.40 5.50
CA LEU A 28 11.07 -0.61 4.84
C LEU A 28 11.89 -1.80 4.34
N LYS A 29 13.21 -1.72 4.41
CA LYS A 29 14.09 -2.76 3.89
C LYS A 29 13.88 -4.08 4.65
N GLY A 30 13.70 -5.16 3.89
CA GLY A 30 13.44 -6.49 4.43
C GLY A 30 11.96 -6.77 4.72
N LEU A 31 11.08 -5.75 4.66
CA LEU A 31 9.65 -6.00 4.69
C LEU A 31 9.21 -6.73 3.42
N ASN A 32 8.29 -7.66 3.60
CA ASN A 32 7.61 -8.30 2.49
C ASN A 32 6.60 -7.32 1.84
N PRO A 33 6.17 -7.57 0.60
CA PRO A 33 5.24 -6.68 -0.11
C PRO A 33 3.92 -6.44 0.64
N LEU A 34 3.38 -7.48 1.29
CA LEU A 34 2.14 -7.38 2.04
C LEU A 34 2.27 -6.41 3.21
N SER A 35 3.37 -6.47 3.96
CA SER A 35 3.65 -5.55 5.05
C SER A 35 3.75 -4.10 4.57
N VAL A 36 4.42 -3.84 3.45
CA VAL A 36 4.49 -2.48 2.86
C VAL A 36 3.09 -1.99 2.45
N ALA A 37 2.27 -2.83 1.83
CA ALA A 37 0.90 -2.46 1.47
C ALA A 37 0.03 -2.19 2.71
N LYS A 38 0.20 -2.94 3.80
CA LYS A 38 -0.46 -2.62 5.07
C LYS A 38 -0.01 -1.26 5.61
N LEU A 39 1.27 -0.90 5.51
CA LEU A 39 1.72 0.43 5.92
C LEU A 39 1.05 1.55 5.10
N TYR A 40 0.85 1.32 3.80
CA TYR A 40 0.12 2.23 2.93
C TYR A 40 -1.34 2.40 3.37
N VAL A 41 -2.03 1.29 3.69
CA VAL A 41 -3.41 1.36 4.20
C VAL A 41 -3.45 2.11 5.53
N GLN A 42 -2.52 1.84 6.45
CA GLN A 42 -2.45 2.60 7.71
C GLN A 42 -2.21 4.09 7.48
N ALA A 43 -1.33 4.47 6.55
CA ALA A 43 -1.10 5.88 6.19
C ALA A 43 -2.36 6.58 5.68
N ASN A 44 -3.18 5.88 4.88
CA ASN A 44 -4.48 6.40 4.42
C ASN A 44 -5.49 6.53 5.57
N LEU A 45 -5.56 5.55 6.47
CA LEU A 45 -6.43 5.61 7.65
C LEU A 45 -6.03 6.75 8.61
N ASP A 46 -4.73 7.02 8.72
CA ASP A 46 -4.17 8.13 9.51
C ASP A 46 -4.26 9.48 8.77
N GLN A 47 -4.76 9.49 7.52
CA GLN A 47 -4.79 10.65 6.61
C GLN A 47 -3.42 11.34 6.45
N ARG A 48 -2.35 10.53 6.45
CA ARG A 48 -0.95 10.97 6.30
C ARG A 48 -0.53 10.89 4.84
N PHE A 49 -1.02 11.82 4.03
CA PHE A 49 -0.76 11.86 2.59
C PHE A 49 0.73 11.98 2.24
N ASP A 50 1.52 12.63 3.10
CA ASP A 50 2.98 12.70 3.00
C ASP A 50 3.62 11.31 3.06
N VAL A 51 3.13 10.46 3.97
CA VAL A 51 3.60 9.08 4.16
C VAL A 51 3.08 8.19 3.03
N THR A 52 1.81 8.33 2.65
CA THR A 52 1.20 7.59 1.53
C THR A 52 1.98 7.81 0.24
N TYR A 53 2.27 9.07 -0.12
CA TYR A 53 3.03 9.37 -1.34
C TYR A 53 4.46 8.82 -1.27
N ALA A 54 5.12 8.91 -0.12
CA ALA A 54 6.47 8.38 0.06
C ALA A 54 6.56 6.85 -0.03
N LEU A 55 5.44 6.13 0.10
CA LEU A 55 5.36 4.68 -0.10
C LEU A 55 5.21 4.30 -1.58
N TYR A 56 4.86 5.24 -2.46
CA TYR A 56 4.88 4.98 -3.89
C TYR A 56 6.29 4.75 -4.41
N THR A 57 6.37 4.05 -5.54
CA THR A 57 7.66 3.70 -6.12
C THR A 57 8.43 4.93 -6.60
N ASP A 58 9.74 4.94 -6.33
CA ASP A 58 10.68 5.95 -6.84
C ASP A 58 11.34 5.53 -8.16
N ARG A 59 10.96 4.36 -8.67
CA ARG A 59 11.44 3.79 -9.93
C ARG A 59 10.88 4.59 -11.12
N GLN A 60 11.75 5.31 -11.81
CA GLN A 60 11.38 6.35 -12.79
C GLN A 60 10.38 5.88 -13.86
N GLU A 61 10.53 4.66 -14.36
CA GLU A 61 9.65 4.09 -15.39
C GLU A 61 8.24 3.73 -14.88
N HIS A 62 8.01 3.74 -13.57
CA HIS A 62 6.72 3.43 -12.92
C HIS A 62 6.11 4.61 -12.16
N ILE A 63 6.75 5.78 -12.17
CA ILE A 63 6.17 7.01 -11.60
C ILE A 63 5.09 7.52 -12.55
N LEU A 64 3.85 7.63 -12.06
CA LEU A 64 2.73 8.13 -12.85
C LEU A 64 2.42 9.61 -12.63
N TRP A 65 2.65 10.13 -11.43
CA TRP A 65 2.44 11.54 -11.10
C TRP A 65 3.40 12.00 -10.00
N THR A 66 3.63 13.31 -9.95
CA THR A 66 4.48 14.00 -8.97
C THR A 66 3.77 14.22 -7.63
N LYS A 67 4.53 14.61 -6.61
CA LYS A 67 3.96 14.93 -5.29
C LYS A 67 2.95 16.08 -5.36
N GLU A 68 3.26 17.12 -6.14
CA GLU A 68 2.36 18.25 -6.35
C GLU A 68 1.07 17.81 -7.03
N GLU A 69 1.14 16.95 -8.04
CA GLU A 69 -0.06 16.38 -8.67
C GLU A 69 -0.85 15.50 -7.69
N ASN A 70 -0.17 14.74 -6.82
CA ASN A 70 -0.82 13.93 -5.79
C ASN A 70 -1.62 14.77 -4.78
N GLU A 71 -1.09 15.94 -4.37
CA GLU A 71 -1.76 16.86 -3.46
C GLU A 71 -3.03 17.48 -4.07
N ASN A 72 -3.19 17.41 -5.39
CA ASN A 72 -4.40 17.85 -6.10
C ASN A 72 -5.40 16.71 -6.33
N LEU A 73 -5.05 15.45 -6.01
CA LEU A 73 -5.97 14.33 -6.09
C LEU A 73 -7.00 14.41 -4.96
N PRO A 74 -8.24 13.95 -5.19
CA PRO A 74 -9.22 13.87 -4.12
C PRO A 74 -8.70 12.94 -3.02
N ASP A 75 -8.78 13.41 -1.78
CA ASP A 75 -8.42 12.62 -0.62
C ASP A 75 -9.24 11.32 -0.58
N SER A 76 -8.59 10.22 -0.24
CA SER A 76 -9.32 8.99 0.06
C SER A 76 -10.11 9.18 1.35
N ASP A 77 -11.42 8.95 1.31
CA ASP A 77 -12.22 8.86 2.51
C ASP A 77 -11.86 7.59 3.30
N ILE A 78 -11.85 7.70 4.62
CA ILE A 78 -11.55 6.59 5.55
C ILE A 78 -12.54 5.44 5.29
N GLU A 79 -13.82 5.74 5.08
CA GLU A 79 -14.83 4.70 4.79
C GLU A 79 -14.50 3.96 3.49
N ASN A 80 -14.08 4.69 2.44
CA ASN A 80 -13.69 4.08 1.17
C ASN A 80 -12.42 3.24 1.32
N THR A 81 -11.42 3.74 2.07
CA THR A 81 -10.19 2.99 2.40
C THR A 81 -10.53 1.67 3.11
N GLN A 82 -11.37 1.72 4.15
CA GLN A 82 -11.79 0.53 4.89
C GLN A 82 -12.53 -0.46 4.00
N ARG A 83 -13.42 0.03 3.12
CA ARG A 83 -14.19 -0.80 2.19
C ARG A 83 -13.31 -1.47 1.15
N ILE A 84 -12.38 -0.73 0.53
CA ILE A 84 -11.51 -1.23 -0.52
C ILE A 84 -10.52 -2.24 0.06
N PHE A 85 -9.88 -1.92 1.19
CA PHE A 85 -8.77 -2.70 1.74
C PHE A 85 -9.17 -3.68 2.86
N LYS A 86 -10.48 -3.90 3.09
CA LYS A 86 -11.02 -4.71 4.21
C LYS A 86 -10.27 -6.01 4.50
N ASN A 87 -9.89 -6.74 3.45
CA ASN A 87 -9.25 -8.05 3.56
C ASN A 87 -7.82 -8.08 2.99
N ILE A 88 -7.17 -6.92 2.82
CA ILE A 88 -5.83 -6.88 2.22
C ILE A 88 -4.82 -7.71 3.02
N GLU A 89 -4.95 -7.75 4.35
CA GLU A 89 -4.08 -8.54 5.23
C GLU A 89 -4.17 -10.06 5.00
N LYS A 90 -5.26 -10.53 4.39
CA LYS A 90 -5.44 -11.93 3.96
C LYS A 90 -4.93 -12.17 2.53
N GLY A 91 -4.37 -11.14 1.91
CA GLY A 91 -3.92 -11.15 0.53
C GLY A 91 -2.70 -12.02 0.30
N GLU A 92 -2.57 -12.51 -0.92
CA GLU A 92 -1.43 -13.29 -1.39
C GLU A 92 -0.60 -12.44 -2.34
N PHE A 93 0.71 -12.35 -2.09
CA PHE A 93 1.61 -11.69 -3.03
C PHE A 93 1.95 -12.61 -4.20
N ILE A 94 1.68 -12.13 -5.42
CA ILE A 94 1.98 -12.82 -6.67
C ILE A 94 3.04 -12.00 -7.41
N GLN A 95 4.26 -12.52 -7.44
CA GLN A 95 5.36 -11.90 -8.18
C GLN A 95 5.23 -12.22 -9.67
N THR A 96 5.28 -11.21 -10.53
CA THR A 96 5.11 -11.34 -11.99
C THR A 96 6.40 -11.15 -12.76
N SER A 97 7.40 -10.48 -12.16
CA SER A 97 8.75 -10.32 -12.71
C SER A 97 9.77 -10.17 -11.58
N ASP A 98 11.04 -9.91 -11.88
CA ASP A 98 12.08 -9.72 -10.85
C ASP A 98 11.78 -8.53 -9.91
N PHE A 99 11.02 -7.56 -10.40
CA PHE A 99 10.74 -6.32 -9.69
C PHE A 99 9.26 -5.92 -9.67
N GLU A 100 8.36 -6.68 -10.28
CA GLU A 100 6.93 -6.41 -10.23
C GLU A 100 6.18 -7.56 -9.56
N GLY A 101 5.09 -7.20 -8.90
CA GLY A 101 4.09 -8.15 -8.45
C GLY A 101 2.85 -7.41 -7.98
N TYR A 102 1.89 -8.15 -7.48
CA TYR A 102 0.70 -7.57 -6.89
C TYR A 102 0.20 -8.42 -5.73
N ILE A 103 -0.48 -7.79 -4.78
CA ILE A 103 -1.23 -8.50 -3.74
C ILE A 103 -2.62 -8.76 -4.27
N LYS A 104 -2.97 -10.04 -4.40
CA LYS A 104 -4.30 -10.49 -4.72
C LYS A 104 -5.11 -10.67 -3.45
N TYR A 105 -6.26 -10.01 -3.35
CA TYR A 105 -7.19 -10.16 -2.25
C TYR A 105 -8.63 -9.94 -2.71
N TYR A 106 -9.60 -10.18 -1.84
CA TYR A 106 -11.03 -9.99 -2.14
C TYR A 106 -11.64 -9.00 -1.17
N LYS A 107 -12.29 -7.93 -1.65
CA LYS A 107 -12.87 -6.89 -0.79
C LYS A 107 -14.02 -7.38 0.12
N ASP A 108 -14.58 -8.54 -0.21
CA ASP A 108 -15.60 -9.23 0.58
C ASP A 108 -15.37 -10.76 0.59
N ASP A 109 -16.09 -11.45 1.45
CA ASP A 109 -15.94 -12.90 1.66
C ASP A 109 -16.60 -13.76 0.57
N SER A 110 -17.29 -13.16 -0.40
CA SER A 110 -17.92 -13.92 -1.50
C SER A 110 -16.90 -14.62 -2.40
N LYS A 111 -15.65 -14.12 -2.41
CA LYS A 111 -14.57 -14.55 -3.30
C LYS A 111 -14.97 -14.53 -4.79
N SER A 112 -15.94 -13.70 -5.14
CA SER A 112 -16.38 -13.51 -6.52
C SER A 112 -15.28 -12.82 -7.34
N PRO A 113 -15.17 -13.09 -8.66
CA PRO A 113 -14.25 -12.36 -9.54
C PRO A 113 -14.43 -10.84 -9.48
N GLU A 114 -15.66 -10.36 -9.27
CA GLU A 114 -16.02 -8.94 -9.16
C GLU A 114 -15.55 -8.30 -7.84
N ALA A 115 -15.29 -9.12 -6.83
CA ALA A 115 -14.71 -8.70 -5.56
C ALA A 115 -13.18 -8.81 -5.53
N MET A 116 -12.55 -9.43 -6.55
CA MET A 116 -11.11 -9.56 -6.64
C MET A 116 -10.46 -8.19 -6.86
N MET A 117 -9.46 -7.90 -6.04
CA MET A 117 -8.63 -6.72 -6.13
C MET A 117 -7.17 -7.12 -6.36
N GLY A 118 -6.46 -6.31 -7.15
CA GLY A 118 -5.01 -6.36 -7.31
C GLY A 118 -4.39 -5.08 -6.77
N PHE A 119 -3.46 -5.20 -5.83
CA PHE A 119 -2.68 -4.08 -5.31
C PHE A 119 -1.26 -4.14 -5.88
N SER A 120 -0.91 -3.21 -6.76
CA SER A 120 0.37 -3.23 -7.47
C SER A 120 1.55 -2.94 -6.53
N MET A 121 2.62 -3.72 -6.67
CA MET A 121 3.87 -3.58 -5.91
C MET A 121 5.05 -3.59 -6.86
N ILE A 122 5.95 -2.62 -6.69
CA ILE A 122 7.16 -2.46 -7.50
C ILE A 122 8.37 -2.46 -6.58
N LYS A 123 9.37 -3.28 -6.89
CA LYS A 123 10.66 -3.31 -6.20
C LYS A 123 11.58 -2.29 -6.85
N ASN A 124 12.11 -1.38 -6.06
CA ASN A 124 13.10 -0.42 -6.53
C ASN A 124 14.50 -1.04 -6.67
N GLU A 125 15.44 -0.23 -7.15
CA GLU A 125 16.82 -0.65 -7.39
C GLU A 125 17.55 -1.06 -6.10
N ASN A 126 17.11 -0.56 -4.94
CA ASN A 126 17.63 -0.92 -3.62
C ASN A 126 17.06 -2.25 -3.08
N GLY A 127 16.18 -2.90 -3.84
CA GLY A 127 15.54 -4.15 -3.47
C GLY A 127 14.37 -4.00 -2.49
N ILE A 128 13.87 -2.77 -2.31
CA ILE A 128 12.78 -2.44 -1.40
C ILE A 128 11.47 -2.46 -2.18
N TRP A 129 10.48 -3.18 -1.67
CA TRP A 129 9.14 -3.16 -2.25
C TRP A 129 8.44 -1.85 -1.89
N GLN A 130 7.81 -1.24 -2.88
CA GLN A 130 7.05 0.00 -2.80
C GLN A 130 5.71 -0.19 -3.51
N VAL A 131 4.78 0.72 -3.25
CA VAL A 131 3.46 0.71 -3.85
C VAL A 131 3.56 1.17 -5.30
N GLY A 132 3.03 0.40 -6.23
CA GLY A 132 2.84 0.89 -7.60
C GLY A 132 1.75 1.97 -7.61
N PHE A 133 1.93 3.02 -8.41
CA PHE A 133 0.92 4.05 -8.56
C PHE A 133 -0.42 3.43 -9.02
N MET A 134 -1.48 3.63 -8.23
CA MET A 134 -2.79 3.04 -8.47
C MET A 134 -3.76 4.09 -9.02
N PRO A 135 -4.59 3.80 -10.03
CA PRO A 135 -5.64 4.71 -10.46
C PRO A 135 -6.48 5.17 -9.25
N ILE A 136 -6.86 6.45 -9.23
CA ILE A 136 -7.71 7.03 -8.18
C ILE A 136 -8.97 6.14 -8.05
N GLN A 137 -9.20 5.59 -6.85
CA GLN A 137 -10.28 4.63 -6.56
C GLN A 137 -11.44 5.25 -5.80
#